data_AF-A0A031K3N5-F1
#
_entry.id   AF-A0A031K3N5-F1
#
_cell.length_a   1.000
_cell.length_b   1.000
_cell.length_c   1.000
_cell.angle_alpha   90.00
_cell.angle_beta   90.00
_cell.angle_gamma   90.00
#
_symmetry.space_group_name_H-M   'P 1'
#
loop_
_entity.id
_entity.type
_entity.pdbx_description
1 polymer ?
#
loop_
_entity_poly.entity_id
_entity_poly.type
_entity_poly.pdbx_seq_one_letter_code
_entity_poly.pdbx_strand_id
1 'polypeptide(L)'
;MPKPSQTSTSGTAGTAGINRLIASAFRVRLVSDVPERLARSPLPYRPNAKRRERITTIQRRGVLFIHVPKNAGTSVCHQLYGTQIKHETVRYYASVAPRVLDLPSFAILRDPVCRFLSAFAYASNGGTRDRKVARPFNARYRAFETVDDAIDHLATARSPFDIDHIFRPQSWYLTDARGDCRVENLIPYEEIDSLGAIMGLDELDALPRLNRSNKAAAPIRLNPSQEAFIEDFYAGDYALWRGAMRVTSLKSRPCSARRATS
;
A
#
# COMPACT_ATOMS: atom_id res chain seq x y z
N MET A 1 15.87 -48.37 -27.91
CA MET A 1 15.04 -48.37 -26.70
C MET A 1 15.00 -46.94 -26.13
N PRO A 2 13.83 -46.27 -26.10
CA PRO A 2 13.72 -44.89 -25.62
C PRO A 2 13.56 -44.85 -24.10
N LYS A 3 14.19 -43.85 -23.45
CA LYS A 3 14.03 -43.53 -22.02
C LYS A 3 12.64 -42.95 -21.75
N PRO A 4 11.98 -43.26 -20.62
CA PRO A 4 10.69 -42.67 -20.30
C PRO A 4 10.85 -41.23 -19.82
N SER A 5 10.02 -40.36 -20.39
CA SER A 5 9.77 -38.99 -19.96
C SER A 5 9.00 -38.99 -18.64
N GLN A 6 9.59 -38.42 -17.59
CA GLN A 6 8.86 -38.07 -16.37
C GLN A 6 8.24 -36.69 -16.54
N THR A 7 6.93 -36.66 -16.81
CA THR A 7 6.09 -35.47 -16.68
C THR A 7 5.75 -35.28 -15.20
N SER A 8 6.49 -34.40 -14.52
CA SER A 8 6.19 -33.98 -13.15
C SER A 8 4.99 -33.02 -13.14
N THR A 9 3.81 -33.57 -12.88
CA THR A 9 2.59 -32.80 -12.57
C THR A 9 2.23 -32.97 -11.10
N SER A 10 2.89 -32.25 -10.19
CA SER A 10 2.40 -32.16 -8.79
C SER A 10 3.01 -30.96 -8.05
N GLY A 11 2.16 -30.07 -7.52
CA GLY A 11 2.63 -29.06 -6.55
C GLY A 11 1.68 -27.91 -6.19
N THR A 12 0.67 -27.56 -7.00
CA THR A 12 -0.09 -26.31 -6.80
C THR A 12 -1.44 -26.45 -6.10
N ALA A 13 -2.08 -27.63 -6.15
CA ALA A 13 -3.40 -27.85 -5.57
C ALA A 13 -3.41 -27.95 -4.03
N GLY A 14 -2.44 -28.68 -3.44
CA GLY A 14 -2.37 -28.91 -1.99
C GLY A 14 -2.13 -27.63 -1.19
N THR A 15 -1.18 -26.80 -1.62
CA THR A 15 -0.85 -25.53 -0.95
C THR A 15 -2.01 -24.53 -1.00
N ALA A 16 -2.81 -24.56 -2.06
CA ALA A 16 -3.98 -23.68 -2.19
C ALA A 16 -5.09 -24.04 -1.18
N GLY A 17 -5.29 -25.34 -0.92
CA GLY A 17 -6.21 -25.82 0.10
C GLY A 17 -5.78 -25.40 1.50
N ILE A 18 -4.51 -25.63 1.83
CA ILE A 18 -3.91 -25.24 3.13
C ILE A 18 -4.03 -23.73 3.35
N ASN A 19 -3.69 -22.92 2.33
CA ASN A 19 -3.80 -21.46 2.43
C ASN A 19 -5.23 -20.99 2.69
N ARG A 20 -6.23 -21.64 2.08
CA ARG A 20 -7.64 -21.31 2.32
C ARG A 20 -8.06 -21.63 3.76
N LEU A 21 -7.61 -22.77 4.29
CA LEU A 21 -7.88 -23.16 5.68
C LEU A 21 -7.27 -22.17 6.68
N ILE A 22 -6.00 -21.80 6.49
CA ILE A 22 -5.32 -20.80 7.33
C ILE A 22 -6.06 -19.45 7.25
N ALA A 23 -6.36 -18.97 6.04
CA ALA A 23 -7.06 -17.71 5.86
C ALA A 23 -8.42 -17.69 6.58
N SER A 24 -9.18 -18.78 6.47
CA SER A 24 -10.47 -18.97 7.16
C SER A 24 -10.32 -18.93 8.68
N ALA A 25 -9.35 -19.67 9.24
CA ALA A 25 -9.11 -19.72 10.68
C ALA A 25 -8.82 -18.34 11.30
N PHE A 26 -8.15 -17.46 10.56
CA PHE A 26 -7.86 -16.09 10.98
C PHE A 26 -8.89 -15.05 10.50
N ARG A 27 -9.99 -15.49 9.89
CA ARG A 27 -11.03 -14.62 9.32
C ARG A 27 -10.43 -13.55 8.40
N VAL A 28 -9.56 -13.96 7.49
CA VAL A 28 -8.94 -13.11 6.46
C VAL A 28 -9.14 -13.74 5.08
N ARG A 29 -9.09 -12.92 4.02
CA ARG A 29 -9.12 -13.41 2.64
C ARG A 29 -7.73 -13.74 2.11
N LEU A 30 -6.69 -13.02 2.56
CA LEU A 30 -5.30 -13.24 2.17
C LEU A 30 -4.51 -13.85 3.32
N VAL A 31 -3.77 -14.93 3.07
CA VAL A 31 -2.84 -15.49 4.08
C VAL A 31 -1.76 -14.47 4.48
N SER A 32 -1.41 -13.54 3.57
CA SER A 32 -0.49 -12.45 3.86
C SER A 32 -1.00 -11.49 4.94
N ASP A 33 -2.31 -11.50 5.25
CA ASP A 33 -2.91 -10.69 6.31
C ASP A 33 -2.88 -11.34 7.68
N VAL A 34 -2.57 -12.63 7.79
CA VAL A 34 -2.51 -13.31 9.09
C VAL A 34 -1.60 -12.58 10.08
N PRO A 35 -0.38 -12.11 9.70
CA PRO A 35 0.47 -11.33 10.59
C PRO A 35 -0.19 -10.02 11.06
N GLU A 36 -0.86 -9.31 10.15
CA GLU A 36 -1.59 -8.09 10.47
C GLU A 36 -2.77 -8.38 11.40
N ARG A 37 -3.53 -9.46 11.16
CA ARG A 37 -4.61 -9.90 12.05
C ARG A 37 -4.10 -10.21 13.46
N LEU A 38 -2.98 -10.92 13.55
CA LEU A 38 -2.36 -11.27 14.83
C LEU A 38 -1.82 -10.05 15.56
N ALA A 39 -1.23 -9.08 14.86
CA ALA A 39 -0.77 -7.81 15.43
C ALA A 39 -1.92 -6.97 16.02
N ARG A 40 -3.17 -7.27 15.65
CA ARG A 40 -4.40 -6.67 16.20
C ARG A 40 -5.08 -7.56 17.24
N SER A 41 -4.42 -8.61 17.68
CA SER A 41 -4.90 -9.56 18.69
C SER A 41 -3.92 -9.59 19.87
N PRO A 42 -4.33 -10.11 21.03
CA PRO A 42 -3.40 -10.30 22.16
C PRO A 42 -2.40 -11.45 21.93
N LEU A 43 -2.54 -12.22 20.85
CA LEU A 43 -1.68 -13.38 20.61
C LEU A 43 -0.32 -12.93 20.08
N PRO A 44 0.79 -13.46 20.65
CA PRO A 44 2.12 -13.13 20.17
C PRO A 44 2.32 -13.69 18.76
N TYR A 45 2.84 -12.85 17.87
CA TYR A 45 3.23 -13.26 16.53
C TYR A 45 4.75 -13.18 16.37
N ARG A 46 5.36 -14.28 15.91
CA ARG A 46 6.78 -14.32 15.57
C ARG A 46 6.93 -14.28 14.05
N PRO A 47 7.56 -13.24 13.47
CA PRO A 47 7.81 -13.18 12.04
C PRO A 47 8.67 -14.35 11.56
N ASN A 48 8.36 -14.89 10.39
CA ASN A 48 9.20 -15.91 9.73
C ASN A 48 10.55 -15.33 9.27
N ALA A 49 11.48 -16.19 8.84
CA ALA A 49 12.83 -15.80 8.45
C ALA A 49 12.84 -14.67 7.39
N LYS A 50 12.02 -14.77 6.34
CA LYS A 50 11.92 -13.75 5.29
C LYS A 50 11.40 -12.40 5.80
N ARG A 51 10.48 -12.40 6.77
CA ARG A 51 9.98 -11.16 7.40
C ARG A 51 11.02 -10.55 8.32
N ARG A 52 11.76 -11.36 9.08
CA ARG A 52 12.88 -10.89 9.91
C ARG A 52 13.97 -10.27 9.06
N GLU A 53 14.34 -10.89 7.95
CA GLU A 53 15.33 -10.36 7.01
C GLU A 53 14.93 -8.98 6.48
N ARG A 54 13.65 -8.78 6.10
CA ARG A 54 13.15 -7.46 5.70
C ARG A 54 13.24 -6.43 6.81
N ILE A 55 12.89 -6.80 8.05
CA ILE A 55 13.03 -5.93 9.23
C ILE A 55 14.49 -5.53 9.42
N THR A 56 15.43 -6.48 9.33
CA THR A 56 16.86 -6.22 9.41
C THR A 56 17.36 -5.30 8.28
N THR A 57 16.84 -5.44 7.06
CA THR A 57 17.16 -4.53 5.95
C THR A 57 16.68 -3.10 6.24
N ILE A 58 15.47 -2.93 6.77
CA ILE A 58 14.95 -1.61 7.18
C ILE A 58 15.85 -0.99 8.27
N GLN A 59 16.19 -1.78 9.30
CA GLN A 59 17.07 -1.33 10.38
C GLN A 59 18.45 -0.92 9.89
N ARG A 60 19.07 -1.71 9.00
CA ARG A 60 20.37 -1.38 8.40
C ARG A 60 20.31 -0.11 7.56
N ARG A 61 19.18 0.15 6.92
CA ARG A 61 18.99 1.35 6.10
C ARG A 61 18.77 2.61 6.94
N GLY A 62 18.28 2.45 8.17
CA GLY A 62 18.06 3.57 9.10
C GLY A 62 16.84 4.43 8.77
N VAL A 63 15.99 4.01 7.82
CA VAL A 63 14.76 4.74 7.44
C VAL A 63 13.62 3.76 7.18
N LEU A 64 12.44 4.08 7.70
CA LEU A 64 11.21 3.32 7.54
C LEU A 64 10.33 3.92 6.45
N PHE A 65 10.17 3.21 5.33
CA PHE A 65 9.16 3.52 4.32
C PHE A 65 7.95 2.61 4.50
N ILE A 66 6.79 3.17 4.87
CA ILE A 66 5.52 2.44 4.90
C ILE A 66 4.94 2.39 3.48
N HIS A 67 5.06 1.24 2.83
CA HIS A 67 4.62 1.05 1.45
C HIS A 67 3.10 0.87 1.32
N VAL A 68 2.40 1.98 1.14
CA VAL A 68 0.96 2.00 0.81
C VAL A 68 0.72 1.55 -0.65
N PRO A 69 -0.14 0.56 -0.90
CA PRO A 69 -0.49 0.12 -2.25
C PRO A 69 -1.03 1.25 -3.12
N LYS A 70 -0.66 1.21 -4.42
CA LYS A 70 -1.12 2.14 -5.48
C LYS A 70 -0.58 3.57 -5.41
N ASN A 71 0.40 3.82 -4.54
CA ASN A 71 1.08 5.12 -4.38
C ASN A 71 2.51 5.13 -4.96
N ALA A 72 2.76 4.40 -6.05
CA ALA A 72 4.08 4.24 -6.69
C ALA A 72 5.25 3.76 -5.80
N GLY A 73 5.01 3.23 -4.61
CA GLY A 73 6.09 2.81 -3.70
C GLY A 73 6.93 1.61 -4.14
N THR A 74 6.59 0.90 -5.23
CA THR A 74 7.40 -0.23 -5.70
C THR A 74 8.81 0.19 -6.10
N SER A 75 8.96 1.28 -6.89
CA SER A 75 10.28 1.78 -7.28
C SER A 75 11.08 2.25 -6.07
N VAL A 76 10.42 2.94 -5.13
CA VAL A 76 11.01 3.37 -3.86
C VAL A 76 11.57 2.19 -3.07
N CYS A 77 10.81 1.08 -2.92
CA CYS A 77 11.32 -0.10 -2.21
C CYS A 77 12.58 -0.67 -2.87
N HIS A 78 12.60 -0.79 -4.20
CA HIS A 78 13.76 -1.33 -4.91
C HIS A 78 14.98 -0.44 -4.77
N GLN A 79 14.81 0.88 -4.89
CA GLN A 79 15.91 1.84 -4.76
C GLN A 79 16.43 1.92 -3.32
N LEU A 80 15.53 1.94 -2.34
CA LEU A 80 15.87 2.16 -0.94
C LEU A 80 16.43 0.90 -0.25
N TYR A 81 15.87 -0.27 -0.57
CA TYR A 81 16.14 -1.53 0.14
C TYR A 81 16.72 -2.64 -0.73
N GLY A 82 16.85 -2.43 -2.05
CA GLY A 82 17.26 -3.47 -3.00
C GLY A 82 16.21 -4.58 -3.20
N THR A 83 15.06 -4.51 -2.51
CA THR A 83 14.03 -5.54 -2.55
C THR A 83 12.67 -4.95 -2.25
N GLN A 84 11.62 -5.65 -2.65
CA GLN A 84 10.27 -5.24 -2.31
C GLN A 84 9.97 -5.50 -0.83
N ILE A 85 9.69 -4.43 -0.09
CA ILE A 85 9.07 -4.50 1.23
C ILE A 85 7.55 -4.71 1.06
N LYS A 86 6.97 -5.50 1.95
CA LYS A 86 5.54 -5.84 1.93
C LYS A 86 4.70 -4.65 2.42
N HIS A 87 3.39 -4.73 2.19
CA HIS A 87 2.40 -3.74 2.65
C HIS A 87 2.13 -3.89 4.15
N GLU A 88 3.17 -3.80 4.96
CA GLU A 88 3.09 -3.91 6.41
C GLU A 88 2.63 -2.58 7.01
N THR A 89 1.83 -2.65 8.06
CA THR A 89 1.27 -1.47 8.71
C THR A 89 2.13 -1.01 9.90
N VAL A 90 1.89 0.21 10.36
CA VAL A 90 2.37 0.69 11.66
C VAL A 90 2.03 -0.29 12.79
N ARG A 91 0.80 -0.83 12.82
CA ARG A 91 0.38 -1.78 13.87
C ARG A 91 1.16 -3.08 13.81
N TYR A 92 1.45 -3.59 12.61
CA TYR A 92 2.33 -4.74 12.45
C TYR A 92 3.72 -4.48 13.06
N TYR A 93 4.36 -3.36 12.69
CA TYR A 93 5.69 -3.04 13.20
C TYR A 93 5.69 -2.81 14.71
N ALA A 94 4.67 -2.15 15.26
CA ALA A 94 4.52 -1.98 16.71
C ALA A 94 4.50 -3.33 17.45
N SER A 95 3.86 -4.34 16.85
CA SER A 95 3.75 -5.69 17.44
C SER A 95 5.06 -6.48 17.35
N VAL A 96 5.79 -6.42 16.24
CA VAL A 96 6.89 -7.36 15.96
C VAL A 96 8.29 -6.77 16.00
N ALA A 97 8.41 -5.45 15.82
CA ALA A 97 9.68 -4.74 15.73
C ALA A 97 9.48 -3.26 16.10
N PRO A 98 9.04 -2.94 17.34
CA PRO A 98 8.65 -1.59 17.72
C PRO A 98 9.75 -0.55 17.49
N ARG A 99 11.03 -0.92 17.68
CA ARG A 99 12.18 -0.05 17.43
C ARG A 99 12.30 0.46 15.99
N VAL A 100 11.68 -0.22 15.03
CA VAL A 100 11.66 0.26 13.62
C VAL A 100 10.80 1.52 13.49
N LEU A 101 9.82 1.71 14.35
CA LEU A 101 8.98 2.92 14.37
C LEU A 101 9.70 4.15 14.94
N ASP A 102 10.87 3.97 15.56
CA ASP A 102 11.71 5.06 16.06
C ASP A 102 12.66 5.62 14.98
N LEU A 103 12.73 4.95 13.82
CA LEU A 103 13.52 5.42 12.69
C LEU A 103 12.82 6.63 12.02
N PRO A 104 13.59 7.55 11.39
CA PRO A 104 13.04 8.48 10.40
C PRO A 104 12.12 7.71 9.45
N SER A 105 10.91 8.23 9.25
CA SER A 105 9.89 7.50 8.52
C SER A 105 9.15 8.35 7.52
N PHE A 106 8.74 7.71 6.42
CA PHE A 106 7.90 8.35 5.43
C PHE A 106 6.91 7.39 4.77
N ALA A 107 5.89 7.98 4.18
CA ALA A 107 4.94 7.30 3.31
C ALA A 107 4.55 8.24 2.17
N ILE A 108 4.27 7.66 1.00
CA ILE A 108 3.70 8.42 -0.11
C ILE A 108 2.18 8.35 0.01
N LEU A 109 1.51 9.48 -0.01
CA LEU A 109 0.07 9.62 -0.04
C LEU A 109 -0.40 10.08 -1.41
N ARG A 110 -1.52 9.54 -1.88
CA ARG A 110 -2.14 9.96 -3.13
C ARG A 110 -3.54 10.45 -2.86
N ASP A 111 -4.02 11.40 -3.67
CA ASP A 111 -5.43 11.78 -3.69
C ASP A 111 -6.31 10.50 -3.71
N PRO A 112 -7.28 10.36 -2.78
CA PRO A 112 -8.06 9.13 -2.64
C PRO A 112 -8.82 8.73 -3.91
N VAL A 113 -9.38 9.68 -4.67
CA VAL A 113 -10.06 9.41 -5.95
C VAL A 113 -9.07 8.87 -6.98
N CYS A 114 -7.94 9.54 -7.18
CA CYS A 114 -6.89 9.09 -8.10
C CYS A 114 -6.35 7.71 -7.73
N ARG A 115 -6.22 7.42 -6.43
CA ARG A 115 -5.78 6.12 -5.93
C ARG A 115 -6.84 5.04 -6.17
N PHE A 116 -8.10 5.34 -5.91
CA PHE A 116 -9.23 4.45 -6.17
C PHE A 116 -9.32 4.08 -7.65
N LEU A 117 -9.28 5.06 -8.56
CA LEU A 117 -9.31 4.81 -10.01
C LEU A 117 -8.11 3.98 -10.48
N SER A 118 -6.93 4.19 -9.89
CA SER A 118 -5.75 3.37 -10.13
C SER A 118 -5.90 1.92 -9.63
N ALA A 119 -6.62 1.71 -8.53
CA ALA A 119 -6.95 0.39 -8.00
C ALA A 119 -8.00 -0.30 -8.88
N PHE A 120 -9.06 0.40 -9.28
CA PHE A 120 -10.09 -0.07 -10.20
C PHE A 120 -9.49 -0.55 -11.52
N ALA A 121 -8.66 0.28 -12.17
CA ALA A 121 -7.98 -0.10 -13.41
C ALA A 121 -7.04 -1.31 -13.23
N TYR A 122 -6.41 -1.47 -12.06
CA TYR A 122 -5.59 -2.66 -11.78
C TYR A 122 -6.45 -3.91 -11.55
N ALA A 123 -7.60 -3.76 -10.88
CA ALA A 123 -8.55 -4.82 -10.61
C ALA A 123 -9.12 -5.39 -11.91
N SER A 124 -9.68 -4.54 -12.77
CA SER A 124 -10.29 -4.92 -14.04
C SER A 124 -9.29 -5.54 -15.02
N ASN A 125 -8.05 -5.04 -15.06
CA ASN A 125 -6.98 -5.64 -15.86
C ASN A 125 -6.42 -6.96 -15.29
N GLY A 126 -6.86 -7.38 -14.09
CA GLY A 126 -6.31 -8.56 -13.41
C GLY A 126 -4.86 -8.38 -12.91
N GLY A 127 -4.38 -7.13 -12.88
CA GLY A 127 -3.06 -6.71 -12.44
C GLY A 127 -2.23 -6.04 -13.53
N THR A 128 -0.91 -6.00 -13.33
CA THR A 128 0.09 -5.60 -14.33
C THR A 128 0.74 -6.83 -14.99
N ARG A 129 1.73 -6.59 -15.86
CA ARG A 129 2.59 -7.64 -16.40
C ARG A 129 3.29 -8.40 -15.27
N ASP A 130 3.89 -7.67 -14.33
CA ASP A 130 4.79 -8.24 -13.33
C ASP A 130 4.06 -8.65 -12.03
N ARG A 131 2.81 -8.19 -11.82
CA ARG A 131 2.01 -8.51 -10.62
C ARG A 131 0.56 -8.75 -10.97
N LYS A 132 -0.02 -9.81 -10.41
CA LYS A 132 -1.44 -10.14 -10.60
C LYS A 132 -2.26 -9.76 -9.37
N VAL A 133 -3.55 -9.50 -9.57
CA VAL A 133 -4.52 -9.43 -8.47
C VAL A 133 -4.49 -10.73 -7.68
N ALA A 134 -4.55 -10.65 -6.35
CA ALA A 134 -4.46 -11.83 -5.51
C ALA A 134 -5.58 -12.84 -5.82
N ARG A 135 -5.23 -14.13 -5.83
CA ARG A 135 -6.14 -15.21 -6.25
C ARG A 135 -7.54 -15.17 -5.61
N PRO A 136 -7.72 -14.86 -4.31
CA PRO A 136 -9.06 -14.77 -3.69
C PRO A 136 -9.97 -13.69 -4.26
N PHE A 137 -9.40 -12.69 -4.94
CA PHE A 137 -10.11 -11.54 -5.50
C PHE A 137 -10.14 -11.53 -7.03
N ASN A 138 -9.18 -12.20 -7.68
CA ASN A 138 -8.93 -12.11 -9.12
C ASN A 138 -10.19 -12.31 -9.98
N ALA A 139 -10.97 -13.37 -9.74
CA ALA A 139 -12.17 -13.64 -10.53
C ALA A 139 -13.22 -12.53 -10.38
N ARG A 140 -13.48 -12.07 -9.15
CA ARG A 140 -14.42 -10.98 -8.89
C ARG A 140 -13.94 -9.67 -9.52
N TYR A 141 -12.66 -9.35 -9.38
CA TYR A 141 -12.10 -8.07 -9.81
C TYR A 141 -12.00 -7.93 -11.32
N ARG A 142 -11.75 -9.04 -12.03
CA ARG A 142 -11.81 -9.05 -13.50
C ARG A 142 -13.23 -8.95 -14.06
N ALA A 143 -14.23 -9.17 -13.23
CA ALA A 143 -15.64 -9.01 -13.59
C ALA A 143 -16.17 -7.61 -13.27
N PHE A 144 -15.33 -6.69 -12.77
CA PHE A 144 -15.72 -5.30 -12.65
C PHE A 144 -15.74 -4.64 -14.03
N GLU A 145 -16.91 -4.21 -14.46
CA GLU A 145 -17.13 -3.50 -15.73
C GLU A 145 -17.23 -1.99 -15.49
N THR A 146 -17.77 -1.60 -14.33
CA THR A 146 -18.07 -0.22 -13.96
C THR A 146 -17.47 0.15 -12.61
N VAL A 147 -17.38 1.45 -12.33
CA VAL A 147 -17.00 1.96 -11.00
C VAL A 147 -17.98 1.48 -9.93
N ASP A 148 -19.27 1.36 -10.27
CA ASP A 148 -20.30 0.92 -9.34
C ASP A 148 -20.07 -0.51 -8.86
N ASP A 149 -19.60 -1.43 -9.72
CA ASP A 149 -19.23 -2.80 -9.30
C ASP A 149 -18.16 -2.82 -8.19
N ALA A 150 -17.19 -1.91 -8.30
CA ALA A 150 -16.15 -1.75 -7.30
C ALA A 150 -16.71 -1.12 -6.02
N ILE A 151 -17.55 -0.08 -6.13
CA ILE A 151 -18.22 0.55 -4.99
C ILE A 151 -19.08 -0.45 -4.24
N ASP A 152 -19.92 -1.23 -4.92
CA ASP A 152 -20.77 -2.27 -4.33
C ASP A 152 -19.94 -3.33 -3.61
N HIS A 153 -18.79 -3.70 -4.18
CA HIS A 153 -17.85 -4.58 -3.49
C HIS A 153 -17.32 -3.98 -2.19
N LEU A 154 -16.98 -2.69 -2.18
CA LEU A 154 -16.47 -2.01 -0.99
C LEU A 154 -17.56 -1.76 0.05
N ALA A 155 -18.77 -1.39 -0.39
CA ALA A 155 -19.93 -1.17 0.47
C ALA A 155 -20.38 -2.44 1.21
N THR A 156 -20.16 -3.61 0.61
CA THR A 156 -20.48 -4.92 1.22
C THR A 156 -19.36 -5.47 2.11
N ALA A 157 -18.17 -4.85 2.11
CA ALA A 157 -17.06 -5.28 2.94
C ALA A 157 -17.30 -4.89 4.41
N ARG A 158 -17.21 -5.85 5.33
CA ARG A 158 -17.40 -5.60 6.77
C ARG A 158 -16.10 -5.35 7.51
N SER A 159 -14.97 -5.52 6.83
CA SER A 159 -13.65 -5.44 7.41
C SER A 159 -12.61 -5.18 6.32
N PRO A 160 -11.52 -4.44 6.60
CA PRO A 160 -10.42 -4.26 5.66
C PRO A 160 -9.79 -5.59 5.18
N PHE A 161 -9.92 -6.67 5.97
CA PHE A 161 -9.47 -8.01 5.60
C PHE A 161 -10.35 -8.72 4.55
N ASP A 162 -11.52 -8.17 4.26
CA ASP A 162 -12.45 -8.69 3.25
C ASP A 162 -12.15 -8.17 1.84
N ILE A 163 -11.23 -7.20 1.73
CA ILE A 163 -10.83 -6.55 0.48
C ILE A 163 -9.32 -6.67 0.24
N ASP A 164 -8.91 -6.60 -1.02
CA ASP A 164 -7.50 -6.59 -1.42
C ASP A 164 -6.82 -5.29 -0.94
N HIS A 165 -5.52 -5.37 -0.67
CA HIS A 165 -4.66 -4.25 -0.31
C HIS A 165 -4.81 -3.03 -1.22
N ILE A 166 -5.06 -3.23 -2.52
CA ILE A 166 -5.20 -2.13 -3.49
C ILE A 166 -6.37 -1.19 -3.16
N PHE A 167 -7.44 -1.68 -2.53
CA PHE A 167 -8.61 -0.90 -2.12
C PHE A 167 -8.64 -0.54 -0.64
N ARG A 168 -7.72 -1.05 0.19
CA ARG A 168 -7.69 -0.67 1.62
C ARG A 168 -7.33 0.80 1.77
N PRO A 169 -7.96 1.53 2.70
CA PRO A 169 -7.58 2.91 3.01
C PRO A 169 -6.08 3.06 3.29
N GLN A 170 -5.48 4.17 2.87
CA GLN A 170 -4.09 4.53 3.16
C GLN A 170 -3.88 4.67 4.67
N SER A 171 -4.85 5.26 5.36
CA SER A 171 -4.90 5.39 6.83
C SER A 171 -4.73 4.06 7.55
N TRP A 172 -5.26 2.95 7.01
CA TRP A 172 -5.09 1.60 7.58
C TRP A 172 -3.62 1.21 7.82
N TYR A 173 -2.72 1.70 6.96
CA TYR A 173 -1.29 1.39 7.02
C TYR A 173 -0.51 2.33 7.94
N LEU A 174 -1.03 3.54 8.13
CA LEU A 174 -0.28 4.67 8.69
C LEU A 174 -0.67 5.00 10.12
N THR A 175 -1.84 4.56 10.57
CA THR A 175 -2.35 4.86 11.90
C THR A 175 -2.18 3.70 12.88
N ASP A 176 -2.06 4.04 14.16
CA ASP A 176 -2.07 3.07 15.25
C ASP A 176 -3.50 2.64 15.64
N ALA A 177 -3.63 2.04 16.84
CA ALA A 177 -4.90 1.60 17.40
C ALA A 177 -5.87 2.74 17.75
N ARG A 178 -5.35 3.94 18.03
CA ARG A 178 -6.11 5.14 18.41
C ARG A 178 -6.50 5.98 17.19
N GLY A 179 -5.96 5.65 16.01
CA GLY A 179 -6.14 6.44 14.79
C GLY A 179 -5.05 7.49 14.60
N ASP A 180 -4.02 7.52 15.46
CA ASP A 180 -2.93 8.47 15.33
C ASP A 180 -1.96 8.03 14.23
N CYS A 181 -1.61 8.93 13.31
CA CYS A 181 -0.56 8.66 12.33
C CYS A 181 0.79 8.49 13.06
N ARG A 182 1.52 7.41 12.76
CA ARG A 182 2.85 7.13 13.34
C ARG A 182 3.98 7.19 12.30
N VAL A 183 3.72 7.89 11.20
CA VAL A 183 4.71 8.17 10.15
C VAL A 183 5.01 9.66 10.17
N GLU A 184 6.30 9.99 10.24
CA GLU A 184 6.79 11.35 10.41
C GLU A 184 6.56 12.21 9.17
N ASN A 185 6.96 11.69 7.99
CA ASN A 185 6.88 12.43 6.74
C ASN A 185 5.82 11.82 5.80
N LEU A 186 4.70 12.53 5.65
CA LEU A 186 3.68 12.18 4.66
C LEU A 186 3.93 12.98 3.38
N ILE A 187 4.41 12.29 2.35
CA ILE A 187 4.83 12.90 1.09
C ILE A 187 3.69 12.77 0.09
N PRO A 188 3.14 13.88 -0.42
CA PRO A 188 2.16 13.82 -1.49
C PRO A 188 2.74 13.19 -2.75
N TYR A 189 1.90 12.47 -3.50
CA TYR A 189 2.29 11.78 -4.72
C TYR A 189 2.87 12.74 -5.77
N GLU A 190 2.36 13.97 -5.79
CA GLU A 190 2.79 15.06 -6.65
C GLU A 190 4.25 15.49 -6.39
N GLU A 191 4.76 15.23 -5.18
CA GLU A 191 6.11 15.58 -4.74
C GLU A 191 7.09 14.39 -4.84
N ILE A 192 6.69 13.29 -5.49
CA ILE A 192 7.52 12.08 -5.57
C ILE A 192 8.87 12.33 -6.26
N ASP A 193 8.92 13.27 -7.22
CA ASP A 193 10.14 13.65 -7.93
C ASP A 193 11.11 14.46 -7.04
N SER A 194 10.64 14.99 -5.91
CA SER A 194 11.44 15.67 -4.89
C SER A 194 11.64 14.84 -3.63
N LEU A 195 11.33 13.53 -3.68
CA LEU A 195 11.36 12.65 -2.52
C LEU A 195 12.77 12.55 -1.89
N GLY A 196 13.82 12.44 -2.70
CA GLY A 196 15.19 12.36 -2.19
C GLY A 196 15.58 13.64 -1.48
N ALA A 197 15.37 14.79 -2.10
CA ALA A 197 15.56 16.11 -1.47
C ALA A 197 14.77 16.30 -0.16
N ILE A 198 13.49 15.88 -0.10
CA ILE A 198 12.67 16.01 1.10
C ILE A 198 13.18 15.13 2.24
N MET A 199 13.65 13.92 1.91
CA MET A 199 14.09 12.93 2.90
C MET A 199 15.58 12.97 3.21
N GLY A 200 16.37 13.76 2.45
CA GLY A 200 17.83 13.71 2.50
C GLY A 200 18.40 12.36 2.01
N LEU A 201 17.77 11.79 0.97
CA LEU A 201 18.08 10.48 0.40
C LEU A 201 18.28 10.61 -1.11
N ASP A 202 19.44 11.14 -1.54
CA ASP A 202 19.76 11.47 -2.94
C ASP A 202 19.52 10.31 -3.93
N GLU A 203 19.68 9.06 -3.47
CA GLU A 203 19.39 7.88 -4.27
C GLU A 203 17.93 7.79 -4.75
N LEU A 204 17.00 8.50 -4.10
CA LEU A 204 15.58 8.55 -4.46
C LEU A 204 15.26 9.67 -5.48
N ASP A 205 16.21 10.53 -5.87
CA ASP A 205 15.96 11.57 -6.87
C ASP A 205 15.89 11.01 -8.30
N ALA A 206 16.49 9.84 -8.54
CA ALA A 206 16.53 9.18 -9.85
C ALA A 206 15.49 8.06 -10.01
N LEU A 207 14.33 8.15 -9.36
CA LEU A 207 13.34 7.06 -9.39
C LEU A 207 12.85 6.79 -10.83
N PRO A 208 13.02 5.57 -11.36
CA PRO A 208 12.52 5.23 -12.68
C PRO A 208 10.99 5.33 -12.68
N ARG A 209 10.45 6.15 -13.58
CA ARG A 209 8.99 6.33 -13.76
C ARG A 209 8.38 5.07 -14.37
N LEU A 210 8.09 4.08 -13.52
CA LEU A 210 7.52 2.79 -13.94
C LEU A 210 6.03 2.87 -14.31
N ASN A 211 5.34 3.99 -14.06
CA ASN A 211 3.89 4.09 -14.25
C ASN A 211 3.44 5.39 -14.92
N ARG A 212 3.95 5.71 -16.13
CA ARG A 212 3.07 6.38 -17.10
C ARG A 212 2.06 5.33 -17.55
N SER A 213 0.90 5.28 -16.89
CA SER A 213 -0.25 4.56 -17.46
C SER A 213 -0.45 5.08 -18.88
N ASN A 214 -0.53 4.16 -19.86
CA ASN A 214 -0.84 4.49 -21.25
C ASN A 214 -1.98 5.51 -21.28
N LYS A 215 -1.69 6.73 -21.74
CA LYS A 215 -2.61 7.88 -21.86
C LYS A 215 -3.75 7.67 -22.87
N ALA A 216 -4.06 6.42 -23.24
CA ALA A 216 -4.98 6.10 -24.33
C ALA A 216 -6.45 6.08 -23.92
N ALA A 217 -6.78 5.95 -22.63
CA ALA A 217 -8.15 5.99 -22.15
C ALA A 217 -8.52 7.39 -21.63
N ALA A 218 -9.72 7.86 -21.99
CA ALA A 218 -10.29 9.06 -21.37
C ALA A 218 -10.35 8.89 -19.85
N PRO A 219 -10.04 9.95 -19.07
CA PRO A 219 -10.11 9.85 -17.62
C PRO A 219 -11.55 9.55 -17.19
N ILE A 220 -11.72 8.50 -16.39
CA ILE A 220 -13.01 8.15 -15.78
C ILE A 220 -13.51 9.37 -14.99
N ARG A 221 -14.73 9.80 -15.29
CA ARG A 221 -15.43 10.86 -14.56
C ARG A 221 -16.39 10.19 -13.59
N LEU A 222 -16.25 10.51 -12.32
CA LEU A 222 -17.16 10.05 -11.28
C LEU A 222 -18.39 10.94 -11.27
N ASN A 223 -19.55 10.36 -10.97
CA ASN A 223 -20.74 11.14 -10.65
C ASN A 223 -20.74 11.54 -9.16
N PRO A 224 -21.62 12.46 -8.73
CA PRO A 224 -21.62 12.95 -7.35
C PRO A 224 -21.85 11.87 -6.27
N SER A 225 -22.65 10.83 -6.54
CA SER A 225 -22.88 9.76 -5.55
C SER A 225 -21.66 8.84 -5.40
N GLN A 226 -20.95 8.58 -6.49
CA GLN A 226 -19.69 7.84 -6.47
C GLN A 226 -18.60 8.61 -5.72
N GLU A 227 -18.48 9.91 -5.96
CA GLU A 227 -17.55 10.78 -5.23
C GLU A 227 -17.87 10.80 -3.73
N ALA A 228 -19.14 10.97 -3.36
CA ALA A 228 -19.57 10.96 -1.97
C ALA A 228 -19.26 9.63 -1.26
N PHE A 229 -19.48 8.49 -1.93
CA PHE A 229 -19.10 7.19 -1.38
C PHE A 229 -17.59 7.08 -1.15
N ILE A 230 -16.78 7.51 -2.11
CA ILE A 230 -15.31 7.47 -2.00
C ILE A 230 -14.83 8.40 -0.89
N GLU A 231 -15.44 9.58 -0.74
CA GLU A 231 -15.12 10.51 0.35
C GLU A 231 -15.40 9.92 1.72
N ASP A 232 -16.57 9.27 1.90
CA ASP A 232 -16.92 8.59 3.15
C ASP A 232 -16.01 7.38 3.43
N PHE A 233 -15.89 6.46 2.47
CA PHE A 233 -15.11 5.23 2.63
C PHE A 233 -13.62 5.51 2.90
N TYR A 234 -13.06 6.57 2.33
CA TYR A 234 -11.66 6.98 2.50
C TYR A 234 -11.50 8.25 3.33
N ALA A 235 -12.43 8.59 4.23
CA ALA A 235 -12.38 9.83 5.01
C ALA A 235 -11.05 10.03 5.77
N GLY A 236 -10.51 8.96 6.37
CA GLY A 236 -9.21 8.97 7.03
C GLY A 236 -8.04 9.26 6.08
N ASP A 237 -8.13 8.85 4.82
CA ASP A 237 -7.12 9.14 3.80
C ASP A 237 -7.18 10.61 3.38
N TYR A 238 -8.39 11.16 3.20
CA TYR A 238 -8.57 12.59 2.92
C TYR A 238 -7.98 13.46 4.02
N ALA A 239 -8.19 13.09 5.29
CA ALA A 239 -7.61 13.83 6.42
C ALA A 239 -6.08 13.85 6.37
N LEU A 240 -5.45 12.69 6.15
CA LEU A 240 -3.99 12.57 6.04
C LEU A 240 -3.45 13.31 4.81
N TRP A 241 -4.08 13.14 3.64
CA TRP A 241 -3.63 13.74 2.39
C TRP A 241 -3.77 15.27 2.40
N ARG A 242 -4.91 15.82 2.87
CA ARG A 242 -5.09 17.27 3.06
C ARG A 242 -4.10 17.83 4.09
N GLY A 243 -3.73 17.04 5.11
CA GLY A 243 -2.67 17.39 6.06
C GLY A 243 -1.31 17.51 5.38
N ALA A 244 -0.91 16.49 4.62
CA ALA A 244 0.34 16.45 3.86
C ALA A 244 0.45 17.62 2.86
N MET A 245 -0.62 17.89 2.10
CA MET A 245 -0.67 19.00 1.14
C MET A 245 -0.44 20.36 1.79
N ARG A 246 -1.00 20.58 2.99
CA ARG A 246 -0.78 21.83 3.75
C ARG A 246 0.66 22.00 4.19
N VAL A 247 1.30 20.93 4.68
CA VAL A 247 2.71 20.96 5.11
C VAL A 247 3.63 21.26 3.93
N THR A 248 3.41 20.61 2.78
CA THR A 248 4.18 20.88 1.55
C THR A 248 3.98 22.31 1.07
N SER A 249 2.74 22.80 1.03
CA SER A 249 2.44 24.18 0.61
C SER A 249 3.09 25.24 1.52
N LEU A 250 3.21 24.97 2.83
CA LEU A 250 3.91 25.85 3.75
C LEU A 250 5.43 25.85 3.52
N LYS A 251 6.02 24.71 3.17
CA LYS A 251 7.46 24.60 2.86
C LYS A 251 7.83 25.27 1.53
N SER A 252 6.92 25.30 0.56
CA SER A 252 7.15 25.91 -0.77
C SER A 252 6.90 27.43 -0.81
N ARG A 253 6.28 28.02 0.23
CA ARG A 253 6.24 29.48 0.37
C ARG A 253 7.58 29.96 0.93
N PRO A 254 8.39 30.73 0.17
CA PRO A 254 9.60 31.30 0.71
C PRO A 254 9.23 32.16 1.92
N CYS A 255 10.02 32.05 3.00
CA CYS A 255 9.88 32.87 4.18
C CYS A 255 10.21 34.34 3.83
N SER A 256 9.29 35.05 3.17
CA SER A 256 9.37 36.50 2.97
C SER A 256 8.78 37.21 4.19
N ALA A 257 9.38 36.99 5.37
CA ALA A 257 9.08 37.78 6.55
C ALA A 257 10.20 37.66 7.60
N ARG A 258 11.41 38.11 7.26
CA ARG A 258 12.33 38.63 8.28
C ARG A 258 12.82 40.01 7.86
N ARG A 259 12.22 41.00 8.55
CA ARG A 259 12.78 42.30 8.96
C ARG A 259 13.41 43.16 7.86
N ALA A 260 12.66 44.17 7.47
CA ALA A 260 13.20 45.51 7.32
C ALA A 260 12.12 46.50 7.75
N THR A 261 12.27 47.05 8.95
CA THR A 261 12.15 48.49 9.22
C THR A 261 12.58 48.72 10.67
N SER A 262 13.54 49.63 10.77
CA SER A 262 14.14 50.27 11.94
C SER A 262 13.12 50.88 12.89
#